data_AF-A0A1F9AIM6-F1
#
_entry.id   AF-A0A1F9AIM6-F1
#
_cell.length_a   1.000
_cell.length_b   1.000
_cell.length_c   1.000
_cell.angle_alpha   90.00
_cell.angle_beta   90.00
_cell.angle_gamma   90.00
#
_symmetry.space_group_name_H-M   'P 1'
#
loop_
_entity.id
_entity.type
_entity.pdbx_description
1 polymer ?
#
loop_
_entity_poly.entity_id
_entity_poly.type
_entity_poly.pdbx_seq_one_letter_code
_entity_poly.pdbx_strand_id
1 'polypeptide(L)'
;MEERKKATAEAQSSHDEHIRREILRVNSRLNHYRGVAASVLKDALKVWLEMQDACQDPRTCLEIIDGKEAPSRPLPSCGWQEFREKLHLLGHYLEYSKRLCEGSVDDSAREEREVEP
;
A
#
# COMPACT_ATOMS: atom_id res chain seq x y z
N MET A 1 33.87 43.77 15.10
CA MET A 1 33.29 42.60 15.80
C MET A 1 31.84 42.35 15.38
N GLU A 2 31.08 43.41 15.10
CA GLU A 2 29.67 43.38 14.69
C GLU A 2 29.41 42.76 13.31
N GLU A 3 30.24 43.07 12.31
CA GLU A 3 30.11 42.50 10.97
C GLU A 3 30.33 40.98 10.93
N ARG A 4 31.24 40.46 11.76
CA ARG A 4 31.45 39.01 11.90
C ARG A 4 30.23 38.34 12.53
N LYS A 5 29.57 38.98 13.49
CA LYS A 5 28.33 38.46 14.09
C LYS A 5 27.18 38.45 13.08
N LYS A 6 27.07 39.51 12.25
CA LYS A 6 26.07 39.63 11.19
C LYS A 6 26.24 38.56 10.10
N ALA A 7 27.47 38.38 9.60
CA ALA A 7 27.76 37.34 8.59
C ALA A 7 27.51 35.92 9.11
N THR A 8 27.76 35.67 10.40
CA THR A 8 27.48 34.37 11.03
C THR A 8 25.98 34.12 11.17
N ALA A 9 25.20 35.14 11.52
CA ALA A 9 23.74 35.06 11.62
C ALA A 9 23.06 34.87 10.24
N GLU A 10 23.55 35.54 9.20
CA GLU A 10 23.07 35.36 7.82
C GLU A 10 23.38 33.96 7.27
N ALA A 11 24.56 33.42 7.57
CA ALA A 11 24.93 32.05 7.21
C ALA A 11 24.07 31.00 7.96
N GLN A 12 23.78 31.24 9.24
CA GLN A 12 22.87 30.39 10.03
C GLN A 12 21.44 30.43 9.48
N SER A 13 20.93 31.61 9.12
CA SER A 13 19.59 31.76 8.51
C SER A 13 19.48 31.01 7.18
N SER A 14 20.53 31.09 6.33
CA SER A 14 20.56 30.38 5.04
C SER A 14 20.61 28.86 5.23
N HIS A 15 21.35 28.38 6.23
CA HIS A 15 21.41 26.96 6.58
C HIS A 15 20.05 26.43 7.08
N ASP A 16 19.37 27.18 7.95
CA ASP A 16 18.05 26.82 8.45
C ASP A 16 17.00 26.76 7.34
N GLU A 17 17.04 27.69 6.37
CA GLU A 17 16.17 27.66 5.19
C GLU A 17 16.44 26.45 4.28
N HIS A 18 17.71 26.06 4.12
CA HIS A 18 18.06 24.85 3.39
C HIS A 18 17.51 23.61 4.07
N ILE A 19 17.69 23.48 5.40
CA ILE A 19 17.13 22.36 6.17
C ILE A 19 15.61 22.33 6.06
N ARG A 20 14.92 23.47 6.22
CA ARG A 20 13.46 23.54 6.09
C ARG A 20 12.98 23.07 4.71
N ARG A 21 13.64 23.50 3.63
CA ARG A 21 13.30 23.05 2.28
C ARG A 21 13.44 21.55 2.12
N GLU A 22 14.52 20.97 2.66
CA GLU A 22 14.74 19.53 2.55
C GLU A 22 13.73 18.73 3.39
N ILE A 23 13.39 19.22 4.60
CA ILE A 23 12.31 18.64 5.41
C ILE A 23 10.98 18.66 4.64
N LEU A 24 10.63 19.79 4.02
CA LEU A 24 9.39 19.91 3.24
C LEU A 24 9.39 18.96 2.05
N ARG A 25 10.52 18.83 1.35
CA ARG A 25 10.70 17.90 0.22
C ARG A 25 10.51 16.45 0.65
N VAL A 26 11.18 16.04 1.74
CA VAL A 26 11.08 14.69 2.28
C VAL A 26 9.65 14.40 2.74
N ASN A 27 9.01 15.32 3.46
CA ASN A 27 7.63 15.18 3.91
C ASN A 27 6.64 15.08 2.75
N SER A 28 6.83 15.88 1.69
CA SER A 28 6.01 15.79 0.48
C SER A 28 6.12 14.40 -0.16
N ARG A 29 7.34 13.87 -0.28
CA ARG A 29 7.59 12.54 -0.83
C ARG A 29 6.98 11.43 0.03
N LEU A 30 7.13 11.50 1.36
CA LEU A 30 6.52 10.55 2.29
C LEU A 30 4.99 10.58 2.22
N ASN A 31 4.39 11.77 2.15
CA ASN A 31 2.94 11.92 2.00
C ASN A 31 2.44 11.31 0.69
N HIS A 32 3.20 11.49 -0.39
CA HIS A 32 2.89 10.87 -1.69
C HIS A 32 2.89 9.34 -1.60
N TYR A 33 3.98 8.73 -1.12
CA TYR A 33 4.06 7.27 -0.96
C TYR A 33 2.97 6.73 -0.03
N ARG A 34 2.69 7.41 1.09
CA ARG A 34 1.60 7.04 1.99
C ARG A 34 0.24 7.09 1.28
N GLY A 35 0.01 8.10 0.44
CA GLY A 35 -1.21 8.22 -0.36
C GLY A 35 -1.37 7.05 -1.33
N VAL A 36 -0.31 6.68 -2.05
CA VAL A 36 -0.31 5.52 -2.96
C VAL A 36 -0.56 4.24 -2.18
N ALA A 37 0.14 4.02 -1.07
CA ALA A 37 -0.03 2.84 -0.22
C ALA A 37 -1.46 2.71 0.29
N ALA A 38 -2.04 3.81 0.79
CA ALA A 38 -3.41 3.83 1.27
C ALA A 38 -4.42 3.49 0.16
N SER A 39 -4.19 3.97 -1.06
CA SER A 39 -5.05 3.64 -2.21
C SER A 39 -4.98 2.15 -2.57
N VAL A 40 -3.77 1.61 -2.69
CA VAL A 40 -3.58 0.19 -3.05
C VAL A 40 -4.16 -0.73 -1.98
N LEU A 41 -3.89 -0.45 -0.71
CA LEU A 41 -4.42 -1.26 0.40
C LEU A 41 -5.94 -1.18 0.49
N LYS A 42 -6.54 -0.04 0.13
CA LYS A 42 -8.00 0.08 0.06
C LYS A 42 -8.60 -0.85 -1.01
N ASP A 43 -7.98 -0.92 -2.18
CA ASP A 43 -8.42 -1.82 -3.25
C ASP A 43 -8.19 -3.29 -2.87
N ALA A 44 -7.07 -3.60 -2.24
CA ALA A 44 -6.78 -4.92 -1.68
C ALA A 44 -7.85 -5.36 -0.66
N LEU A 45 -8.19 -4.48 0.29
CA LEU A 45 -9.21 -4.74 1.29
C LEU A 45 -10.58 -4.97 0.66
N LYS A 46 -10.92 -4.23 -0.40
CA LYS A 46 -12.17 -4.44 -1.14
C LYS A 46 -12.23 -5.84 -1.73
N VAL A 47 -11.19 -6.27 -2.45
CA VAL A 47 -11.12 -7.63 -3.02
C VAL A 47 -11.17 -8.70 -1.95
N TRP A 48 -10.46 -8.50 -0.84
CA TRP A 48 -10.50 -9.40 0.31
C TRP A 48 -11.92 -9.55 0.87
N LEU A 49 -12.64 -8.45 1.07
CA LEU A 49 -14.02 -8.48 1.58
C LEU A 49 -14.97 -9.20 0.61
N GLU A 50 -14.85 -8.98 -0.70
CA GLU A 50 -15.65 -9.69 -1.70
C GLU A 50 -15.39 -11.21 -1.66
N MET A 51 -14.13 -11.63 -1.48
CA MET A 51 -13.78 -13.04 -1.35
C MET A 51 -14.31 -13.64 -0.05
N GLN A 52 -14.20 -12.89 1.06
CA GLN A 52 -14.70 -13.32 2.35
C GLN A 52 -16.22 -13.50 2.32
N ASP A 53 -16.95 -12.58 1.69
CA ASP A 53 -18.40 -12.68 1.50
C ASP A 53 -18.78 -13.90 0.64
N ALA A 54 -18.02 -14.14 -0.44
CA ALA A 54 -18.24 -15.29 -1.30
C ALA A 54 -18.02 -16.64 -0.58
N CYS A 55 -17.21 -16.67 0.46
CA CYS A 55 -16.93 -17.85 1.28
C CYS A 55 -17.77 -17.95 2.56
N GLN A 56 -18.68 -17.01 2.84
CA GLN A 56 -19.49 -17.09 4.06
C GLN A 56 -20.41 -18.31 4.05
N ASP A 57 -20.34 -19.09 5.12
CA ASP A 57 -21.35 -20.10 5.42
C ASP A 57 -22.60 -19.39 5.97
N PRO A 58 -23.78 -19.56 5.37
CA PRO A 58 -25.01 -18.94 5.87
C PRO A 58 -25.51 -19.56 7.18
N ARG A 59 -24.97 -20.71 7.61
CA ARG A 59 -25.30 -21.33 8.88
C ARG A 59 -24.67 -20.56 10.04
N THR A 60 -25.40 -20.50 11.15
CA THR A 60 -24.83 -19.97 12.39
C THR A 60 -23.82 -20.96 13.00
N CYS A 61 -22.95 -20.48 13.89
CA CYS A 61 -21.97 -21.35 14.56
C CYS A 61 -22.63 -22.53 15.31
N LEU A 62 -23.79 -22.30 15.93
CA LEU A 62 -24.53 -23.36 16.63
C LEU A 62 -25.02 -24.44 15.66
N GLU A 63 -25.52 -24.04 14.50
CA GLU A 63 -26.00 -24.99 13.48
C GLU A 63 -24.89 -25.84 12.88
N ILE A 64 -23.68 -25.29 12.77
CA ILE A 64 -22.48 -26.03 12.36
C ILE A 64 -22.09 -27.05 13.43
N ILE A 65 -22.12 -26.66 14.71
CA ILE A 65 -21.81 -27.55 15.84
C ILE A 65 -22.86 -28.67 15.97
N ASP A 66 -24.13 -28.33 15.77
CA ASP A 66 -25.27 -29.28 15.79
C ASP A 66 -25.30 -30.19 14.54
N GLY A 67 -24.35 -30.03 13.61
CA GLY A 67 -24.20 -30.88 12.43
C GLY A 67 -25.32 -30.71 11.41
N LYS A 68 -26.01 -29.56 11.38
CA LYS A 68 -27.01 -29.29 10.35
C LYS A 68 -26.35 -29.33 8.97
N GLU A 69 -27.02 -29.92 7.99
CA GLU A 69 -26.49 -30.03 6.63
C GLU A 69 -26.12 -28.66 6.06
N ALA A 70 -25.00 -28.64 5.35
CA ALA A 70 -24.56 -27.44 4.64
C ALA A 70 -25.59 -27.07 3.54
N PRO A 71 -25.76 -25.78 3.25
CA PRO A 71 -26.58 -25.36 2.11
C PRO A 71 -26.05 -26.01 0.82
N SER A 72 -26.95 -26.37 -0.09
CA SER A 72 -26.57 -27.02 -1.35
C SER A 72 -25.76 -26.11 -2.30
N ARG A 73 -25.64 -24.81 -1.99
CA ARG A 73 -24.87 -23.87 -2.81
C ARG A 73 -23.37 -24.18 -2.63
N PRO A 74 -22.64 -24.51 -3.70
CA PRO A 74 -21.20 -24.69 -3.62
C PRO A 74 -20.55 -23.37 -3.21
N LEU A 75 -19.71 -23.41 -2.19
CA LEU A 75 -18.80 -22.32 -1.86
C LEU A 75 -17.54 -22.42 -2.72
N PRO A 76 -16.97 -21.31 -3.18
CA PRO A 76 -17.45 -19.93 -3.02
C PRO A 76 -18.66 -19.62 -3.91
N SER A 77 -19.52 -18.70 -3.48
CA SER A 77 -20.76 -18.32 -4.18
C SER A 77 -20.53 -17.71 -5.57
N CYS A 78 -19.35 -17.10 -5.79
CA CYS A 78 -18.88 -16.60 -7.09
C CYS A 78 -18.23 -17.69 -7.98
N GLY A 79 -18.08 -18.92 -7.48
CA GLY A 79 -17.41 -20.01 -8.17
C GLY A 79 -15.87 -19.96 -8.10
N TRP A 80 -15.24 -21.11 -8.30
CA TRP A 80 -13.80 -21.28 -8.13
C TRP A 80 -12.94 -20.54 -9.14
N GLN A 81 -13.46 -20.23 -10.32
CA GLN A 81 -12.72 -19.49 -11.33
C GLN A 81 -12.55 -18.03 -10.89
N GLU A 82 -13.65 -17.31 -10.68
CA GLU A 82 -13.65 -15.91 -10.24
C GLU A 82 -12.89 -15.76 -8.90
N PHE A 83 -13.07 -16.71 -7.97
CA PHE A 83 -12.35 -16.68 -6.70
C PHE A 83 -10.82 -16.73 -6.87
N ARG A 84 -10.31 -17.55 -7.80
CA ARG A 84 -8.86 -17.65 -8.07
C ARG A 84 -8.31 -16.40 -8.74
N GLU A 85 -9.11 -15.78 -9.63
CA GLU A 85 -8.76 -14.50 -10.25
C GLU A 85 -8.65 -13.40 -9.19
N LYS A 86 -9.62 -13.31 -8.27
CA LYS A 86 -9.57 -12.37 -7.13
C LYS A 86 -8.40 -12.64 -6.19
N LEU A 87 -8.11 -13.91 -5.89
CA LEU A 87 -6.96 -14.29 -5.07
C LEU A 87 -5.64 -13.86 -5.71
N HIS A 88 -5.50 -14.04 -7.03
CA HIS A 88 -4.32 -13.61 -7.76
C HIS A 88 -4.16 -12.08 -7.74
N LEU A 89 -5.26 -11.35 -7.98
CA LEU A 89 -5.29 -9.89 -7.91
C LEU A 89 -4.92 -9.38 -6.51
N LEU A 90 -5.46 -9.99 -5.46
CA LEU A 90 -5.11 -9.67 -4.08
C LEU A 90 -3.60 -9.88 -3.83
N GLY A 91 -3.04 -10.99 -4.32
CA GLY A 91 -1.61 -11.24 -4.27
C GLY A 91 -0.79 -10.11 -4.91
N HIS A 92 -1.22 -9.60 -6.07
CA HIS A 92 -0.57 -8.46 -6.71
C HIS A 92 -0.64 -7.17 -5.88
N TYR A 93 -1.78 -6.86 -5.27
CA TYR A 93 -1.88 -5.68 -4.41
C TYR A 93 -0.97 -5.79 -3.18
N LEU A 94 -0.87 -6.97 -2.58
CA LEU A 94 0.00 -7.21 -1.42
C LEU A 94 1.48 -7.12 -1.79
N GLU A 95 1.88 -7.72 -2.92
CA GLU A 95 3.26 -7.64 -3.40
C GLU A 95 3.66 -6.22 -3.76
N TYR A 96 2.79 -5.49 -4.47
CA TYR A 96 3.03 -4.07 -4.77
C TYR A 96 3.14 -3.22 -3.50
N SER A 97 2.23 -3.43 -2.53
CA SER A 97 2.27 -2.74 -1.24
C SER A 97 3.56 -3.04 -0.47
N LYS A 98 4.02 -4.30 -0.49
CA LYS A 98 5.29 -4.71 0.11
C LYS A 98 6.46 -3.97 -0.52
N ARG A 99 6.56 -3.98 -1.86
CA ARG A 99 7.61 -3.24 -2.60
C ARG A 99 7.58 -1.75 -2.28
N LEU A 100 6.39 -1.16 -2.15
CA LEU A 100 6.21 0.25 -1.81
C LEU A 100 6.73 0.57 -0.41
N CYS A 101 6.49 -0.31 0.56
CA CYS A 101 7.02 -0.19 1.92
C CYS A 101 8.54 -0.41 1.99
N GLU A 102 9.08 -1.30 1.16
CA GLU A 102 10.52 -1.58 1.05
C GLU A 102 11.28 -0.48 0.30
N GLY A 103 10.58 0.41 -0.42
CA GLY A 103 11.18 1.45 -1.25
C GLY A 103 11.72 0.95 -2.60
N SER A 104 11.48 -0.31 -2.96
CA SER A 104 11.96 -0.97 -4.19
C SER A 104 11.06 -0.74 -5.41
N VAL A 105 10.05 0.12 -5.30
CA VAL A 105 9.19 0.48 -6.44
C VAL A 105 9.97 1.30 -7.47
N ASP A 106 10.92 2.13 -7.03
CA ASP A 106 11.72 2.99 -7.90
C ASP A 106 12.92 2.26 -8.54
N ASP A 107 13.31 1.09 -8.03
CA ASP A 107 14.45 0.33 -8.57
C ASP A 107 14.14 -0.24 -9.97
N SER A 108 12.90 -0.68 -10.20
CA SER A 108 12.46 -1.15 -11.51
C SER A 108 12.39 -0.03 -12.56
N ALA A 109 12.15 1.22 -12.15
CA ALA A 109 12.10 2.36 -13.06
C ALA A 109 13.50 2.89 -13.46
N ARG A 110 14.56 2.48 -12.75
CA ARG A 110 15.95 2.80 -13.09
C ARG A 110 16.53 1.82 -14.11
N GLU A 111 16.22 0.53 -14.01
CA GLU A 111 16.68 -0.49 -14.96
C GLU A 111 16.13 -0.25 -16.38
N GLU A 112 14.90 0.26 -16.53
CA GLU A 112 14.33 0.55 -17.86
C GLU A 112 14.95 1.78 -18.55
N ARG A 113 15.71 2.63 -17.85
CA ARG A 113 16.38 3.81 -18.45
C ARG A 113 17.83 3.56 -18.88
N GLU A 114 18.41 2.42 -18.51
CA GLU A 114 19.77 2.06 -18.90
C GLU A 114 19.81 1.16 -20.15
N VAL A 115 18.64 0.87 -20.75
CA VAL A 115 18.50 0.10 -21.98
C VAL A 115 17.99 1.01 -23.11
N GLU A 116 18.80 1.99 -23.51
CA GLU A 116 18.75 2.53 -24.87
C GLU A 116 20.15 2.44 -25.49
N PRO A 117 20.28 1.86 -26.70
CA PRO A 117 21.57 1.58 -27.35
C PRO A 117 22.30 2.80 -27.90
#